data_AF-A0A433BAV9-F1
#
_entry.id   AF-A0A433BAV9-F1
#
_cell.length_a   1.000
_cell.length_b   1.000
_cell.length_c   1.000
_cell.angle_alpha   90.00
_cell.angle_beta   90.00
_cell.angle_gamma   90.00
#
_symmetry.space_group_name_H-M   'P 1'
#
loop_
_entity.id
_entity.type
_entity.pdbx_description
1 polymer ?
#
loop_
_entity_poly.entity_id
_entity_poly.type
_entity_poly.pdbx_seq_one_letter_code
_entity_poly.pdbx_strand_id
1 'polypeptide(L)' 'AGRLVGAEALLRWTHAVHGPISPAVIIKIAEESPLILEIGRWTLNQAARDMRAWRDRG' A
#
# COMPACT_ATOMS: atom_id res chain seq x y z
N ALA A 1 0.10 -27.32 9.09
CA ALA A 1 -0.48 -26.29 8.19
C ALA A 1 -0.26 -24.91 8.82
N GLY A 2 0.03 -23.88 8.01
CA GLY A 2 0.17 -22.50 8.49
C GLY A 2 -1.21 -21.84 8.62
N ARG A 3 -1.57 -21.37 9.83
CA ARG A 3 -2.80 -20.61 10.05
C ARG A 3 -2.56 -19.16 9.63
N LEU A 4 -3.45 -18.58 8.84
CA LEU A 4 -3.43 -17.16 8.54
C LEU A 4 -3.71 -16.38 9.83
N VAL A 5 -2.79 -15.49 10.24
CA VAL A 5 -2.90 -14.67 11.45
C VAL A 5 -2.93 -13.16 11.15
N GLY A 6 -2.58 -12.77 9.93
CA GLY A 6 -2.54 -11.38 9.50
C GLY A 6 -1.97 -11.23 8.09
N ALA A 7 -2.00 -10.00 7.60
CA ALA A 7 -1.41 -9.61 6.33
C ALA A 7 -0.77 -8.22 6.47
N GLU A 8 0.25 -7.95 5.65
CA GLU A 8 0.90 -6.65 5.55
C GLU A 8 0.48 -5.96 4.25
N ALA A 9 0.06 -4.70 4.35
CA ALA A 9 -0.29 -3.89 3.19
C ALA A 9 0.97 -3.25 2.60
N LEU A 10 1.38 -3.71 1.41
CA LEU A 10 2.56 -3.22 0.73
C LEU A 10 2.19 -2.38 -0.50
N LEU A 11 2.67 -1.13 -0.53
CA LEU A 11 2.47 -0.23 -1.66
C LEU A 11 3.14 -0.74 -2.94
N ARG A 12 2.45 -0.55 -4.06
CA ARG A 12 2.95 -0.83 -5.42
C ARG A 12 2.53 0.31 -6.33
N TRP A 13 3.45 0.77 -7.17
CA TRP A 13 3.17 1.78 -8.17
C TRP A 13 3.54 1.28 -9.55
N THR A 14 2.57 1.32 -10.47
CA THR A 14 2.80 1.10 -11.89
C THR A 14 2.68 2.43 -12.60
N HIS A 15 3.84 3.03 -12.93
CA HIS A 15 3.90 4.27 -13.66
C HIS A 15 3.50 4.06 -15.13
N ALA A 16 2.75 4.99 -15.71
CA ALA A 16 2.23 4.86 -17.06
C ALA A 16 3.31 4.66 -18.13
N VAL A 17 4.49 5.25 -17.93
CA VAL A 17 5.63 5.18 -18.87
C VAL A 17 6.70 4.19 -18.43
N HIS A 18 6.91 4.05 -17.12
CA HIS A 18 8.06 3.30 -16.57
C HIS A 18 7.67 1.91 -16.06
N GLY A 19 6.37 1.57 -16.08
CA GLY A 19 5.89 0.31 -15.55
C GLY A 19 6.03 0.22 -14.03
N PRO A 20 6.18 -0.99 -13.48
CA PRO A 20 6.35 -1.19 -12.03
C PRO A 20 7.60 -0.49 -11.50
N ILE A 21 7.43 0.38 -10.52
CA ILE A 21 8.53 1.09 -9.85
C ILE A 21 8.76 0.47 -8.46
N SER A 22 10.03 0.28 -8.10
CA SER A 22 10.42 -0.20 -6.78
C SER A 22 9.96 0.76 -5.67
N PRO A 23 9.35 0.25 -4.57
CA PRO A 23 9.00 1.08 -3.41
C PRO A 23 10.20 1.86 -2.85
N ALA A 24 11.41 1.31 -2.92
CA ALA A 24 12.61 1.99 -2.43
C ALA A 24 12.93 3.29 -3.19
N VAL A 25 12.45 3.43 -4.43
CA VAL A 25 12.59 4.66 -5.22
C VAL A 25 11.49 5.65 -4.82
N ILE A 26 10.23 5.21 -4.79
CA ILE A 26 9.10 6.11 -4.55
C ILE A 26 9.08 6.64 -3.12
N ILE A 27 9.48 5.83 -2.12
CA ILE A 27 9.47 6.24 -0.71
C ILE A 27 10.44 7.40 -0.51
N LYS A 28 11.64 7.35 -1.09
CA LYS A 28 12.62 8.44 -1.00
C LYS A 28 12.06 9.76 -1.56
N ILE A 29 11.45 9.69 -2.74
CA ILE A 29 10.82 10.87 -3.37
C ILE A 29 9.65 11.40 -2.51
N ALA A 30 8.85 10.48 -1.95
CA ALA A 30 7.73 10.84 -1.11
C ALA A 30 8.18 11.50 0.19
N GLU A 31 9.29 11.03 0.80
CA GLU A 31 9.86 11.57 2.04
C GLU A 31 10.45 12.98 1.86
N GLU A 32 10.95 13.30 0.67
CA GLU A 32 11.44 14.64 0.32
C GLU A 32 10.31 15.66 0.12
N SER A 33 9.04 15.25 0.26
CA SER A 33 7.86 16.10 0.06
C SER A 33 6.75 15.80 1.08
N PRO A 34 5.66 16.61 1.15
CA PRO A 34 4.50 16.29 1.99
C PRO A 34 3.74 15.02 1.55
N LEU A 35 4.09 14.44 0.39
CA LEU A 35 3.39 13.30 -0.20
C LEU A 35 3.45 12.05 0.67
N ILE A 36 4.52 11.84 1.45
CA ILE A 36 4.61 10.66 2.32
C ILE A 36 3.44 10.57 3.31
N LEU A 37 2.97 11.70 3.82
CA LEU A 37 1.83 11.76 4.74
C LEU A 37 0.51 11.43 4.03
N GLU A 38 0.33 11.95 2.82
CA GLU A 38 -0.87 11.71 2.02
C GLU A 38 -0.95 10.25 1.55
N ILE A 39 0.18 9.71 1.07
CA ILE A 39 0.33 8.30 0.68
C ILE A 39 0.07 7.41 1.89
N GLY A 40 0.62 7.72 3.07
CA GLY A 40 0.40 6.96 4.30
C GLY A 40 -1.09 6.93 4.69
N ARG A 41 -1.74 8.09 4.70
CA ARG A 41 -3.18 8.20 4.98
C ARG A 41 -4.03 7.44 3.98
N TRP A 42 -3.73 7.55 2.68
CA TRP A 42 -4.42 6.79 1.65
C TRP A 42 -4.22 5.28 1.83
N THR A 43 -2.99 4.84 2.11
CA THR A 43 -2.64 3.42 2.30
C THR A 43 -3.41 2.82 3.46
N LEU A 44 -3.48 3.53 4.60
CA LEU A 44 -4.24 3.07 5.77
C LEU A 44 -5.73 2.91 5.45
N ASN A 45 -6.31 3.88 4.75
CA ASN A 45 -7.72 3.82 4.35
C ASN A 45 -7.99 2.67 3.37
N GLN A 46 -7.08 2.40 2.43
CA GLN A 46 -7.20 1.27 1.52
C GLN A 46 -7.09 -0.07 2.26
N ALA A 47 -6.09 -0.22 3.14
CA ALA A 47 -5.94 -1.44 3.94
C ALA A 47 -7.18 -1.72 4.81
N ALA A 48 -7.78 -0.69 5.40
CA ALA A 48 -9.03 -0.82 6.15
C ALA A 48 -10.21 -1.27 5.27
N ARG A 49 -10.31 -0.73 4.04
CA ARG A 49 -11.33 -1.14 3.05
C ARG A 49 -11.13 -2.57 2.60
N ASP A 50 -9.90 -2.97 2.31
CA ASP A 50 -9.56 -4.33 1.90
C ASP A 50 -9.89 -5.33 3.01
N MET A 51 -9.52 -5.01 4.25
CA MET A 51 -9.86 -5.81 5.43
C MET A 51 -11.36 -5.94 5.63
N ARG A 52 -12.13 -4.86 5.42
CA ARG A 52 -13.60 -4.93 5.46
C ARG A 52 -14.13 -5.84 4.35
N ALA A 53 -13.66 -5.68 3.12
CA ALA A 53 -14.08 -6.49 1.98
C ALA A 53 -13.76 -7.98 2.17
N TRP A 54 -12.63 -8.32 2.80
CA TRP A 54 -12.33 -9.71 3.16
C TRP A 54 -13.28 -10.24 4.21
N ARG A 55 -13.52 -9.49 5.29
CA ARG A 55 -14.50 -9.87 6.33
C ARG A 55 -15.90 -10.11 5.76
N ASP A 56 -16.28 -9.39 4.71
CA ASP A 56 -17.58 -9.55 4.05
C ASP A 56 -17.68 -10.81 3.18
N ARG A 57 -16.54 -11.38 2.80
CA ARG A 57 -16.45 -12.60 1.98
C ARG A 57 -16.28 -13.87 2.80
N GLY A 58 -16.03 -13.76 4.12
CA GLY A 58 -15.78 -14.89 5.03
C GLY A 58 -14.30 -15.25 5.15
#